data_AF-A0A3D2RZV9-F1
#
_entry.id   AF-A0A3D2RZV9-F1
#
_cell.length_a   1.000
_cell.length_b   1.000
_cell.length_c   1.000
_cell.angle_alpha   90.00
_cell.angle_beta   90.00
_cell.angle_gamma   90.00
#
_symmetry.space_group_name_H-M   'P 1'
#
loop_
_entity.id
_entity.type
_entity.pdbx_description
1 polymer ?
#
loop_
_entity_poly.entity_id
_entity_poly.type
_entity_poly.pdbx_seq_one_letter_code
_entity_poly.pdbx_strand_id
1 'polypeptide(L)'
;MNNNDKFHRLDNPGFRSCENKGFQMTFANGWTVSVQYGKANYCDRRSDTSQGKPETDEIVASANAECAAWDSTGEWMHMSDCDDEWVNIQVIGWQTPDQVAALITRVAAFPVGSDVLDAGETRTDIPVYKGK
;
A
#
# COMPACT_ATOMS: atom_id res chain seq x y z
N MET A 1 -8.01 30.18 -5.75
CA MET A 1 -7.47 29.06 -4.95
C MET A 1 -7.74 27.81 -5.78
N ASN A 2 -6.69 27.20 -6.35
CA ASN A 2 -6.85 26.05 -7.25
C ASN A 2 -6.92 24.76 -6.44
N ASN A 3 -7.90 23.92 -6.76
CA ASN A 3 -8.24 22.65 -6.11
C ASN A 3 -7.24 21.51 -6.38
N ASN A 4 -5.95 21.79 -6.47
CA ASN A 4 -4.93 20.78 -6.79
C ASN A 4 -4.25 20.15 -5.57
N ASP A 5 -4.61 20.54 -4.34
CA ASP A 5 -4.10 19.91 -3.10
C ASP A 5 -4.79 18.56 -2.78
N LYS A 6 -5.24 17.82 -3.79
CA LYS A 6 -5.72 16.44 -3.61
C LYS A 6 -4.52 15.50 -3.60
N PHE A 7 -3.99 15.28 -2.39
CA PHE A 7 -3.04 14.20 -2.08
C PHE A 7 -1.92 14.05 -3.12
N HIS A 8 -0.92 14.93 -3.06
CA HIS A 8 0.33 14.71 -3.79
C HIS A 8 0.83 13.29 -3.49
N ARG A 9 0.77 12.44 -4.52
CA ARG A 9 1.51 11.19 -4.56
C ARG A 9 2.96 11.54 -4.25
N LEU A 10 3.63 10.68 -3.51
CA LEU A 10 5.07 10.86 -3.30
C LEU A 10 5.74 10.55 -4.64
N ASP A 11 5.89 11.58 -5.48
CA ASP A 11 6.66 11.46 -6.73
C ASP A 11 8.17 11.32 -6.44
N ASN A 12 8.55 11.47 -5.16
CA ASN A 12 9.92 11.32 -4.66
C ASN A 12 9.99 10.21 -3.60
N PRO A 13 11.07 9.41 -3.57
CA PRO A 13 11.30 8.44 -2.51
C PRO A 13 11.25 9.08 -1.12
N GLY A 14 10.60 8.43 -0.16
CA GLY A 14 10.43 8.97 1.18
C GLY A 14 9.27 8.37 1.96
N PHE A 15 8.97 8.99 3.11
CA PHE A 15 7.90 8.57 4.02
C PHE A 15 6.84 9.66 4.13
N ARG A 16 5.58 9.25 4.28
CA ARG A 16 4.44 10.14 4.52
C ARG A 16 3.54 9.57 5.60
N SER A 17 3.22 10.37 6.63
CA SER A 17 2.17 10.00 7.58
C SER A 17 0.80 10.06 6.91
N CYS A 18 -0.05 9.08 7.23
CA CYS A 18 -1.40 8.97 6.68
C CYS A 18 -2.41 9.27 7.79
N GLU A 19 -2.66 10.55 8.05
CA GLU A 19 -3.64 10.98 9.06
C GLU A 19 -3.32 10.45 10.48
N ASN A 20 -2.04 10.21 10.81
CA ASN A 20 -1.60 9.50 12.01
C ASN A 20 -2.13 8.05 12.16
N LYS A 21 -2.70 7.49 11.10
CA LYS A 21 -3.24 6.12 11.07
C LYS A 21 -2.22 5.10 10.56
N GLY A 22 -1.01 5.52 10.23
CA GLY A 22 -0.06 4.72 9.48
C GLY A 22 0.88 5.58 8.65
N PHE A 23 1.53 4.93 7.69
CA PHE A 23 2.47 5.58 6.81
C PHE A 23 2.42 5.00 5.39
N GLN A 24 2.84 5.84 4.45
CA GLN A 24 3.25 5.47 3.11
C GLN A 24 4.76 5.56 3.00
N MET A 25 5.36 4.63 2.25
CA MET A 25 6.78 4.62 1.93
C MET A 25 6.95 4.42 0.42
N THR A 26 7.58 5.38 -0.24
CA THR A 26 7.92 5.32 -1.66
C THR A 26 9.42 5.04 -1.80
N PHE A 27 9.76 4.04 -2.62
CA PHE A 27 11.12 3.61 -2.84
C PHE A 27 11.73 4.23 -4.10
N ALA A 28 13.05 4.12 -4.25
CA ALA A 28 13.78 4.59 -5.43
C ALA A 28 13.36 3.89 -6.73
N ASN A 29 12.71 2.72 -6.65
CA ASN A 29 12.17 2.01 -7.81
C ASN A 29 10.80 2.55 -8.27
N GLY A 30 10.28 3.61 -7.65
CA GLY A 30 9.00 4.25 -8.01
C GLY A 30 7.78 3.61 -7.36
N TRP A 31 7.92 2.47 -6.68
CA TRP A 31 6.81 1.83 -5.99
C TRP A 31 6.55 2.45 -4.62
N THR A 32 5.28 2.42 -4.22
CA THR A 32 4.83 2.86 -2.90
C THR A 32 4.14 1.72 -2.16
N VAL A 33 4.45 1.56 -0.88
CA VAL A 33 3.70 0.73 0.07
C VAL A 33 2.94 1.63 1.03
N SER A 34 1.69 1.30 1.32
CA SER A 34 0.86 1.89 2.36
C SER A 34 0.66 0.88 3.48
N VAL A 35 0.89 1.31 4.73
CA VAL A 35 0.71 0.50 5.94
C VAL A 35 -0.13 1.27 6.94
N GLN A 36 -1.33 0.78 7.22
CA GLN A 36 -2.36 1.49 7.98
C GLN A 36 -2.81 0.67 9.21
N TYR A 37 -2.66 1.22 10.40
CA TYR A 37 -2.95 0.58 11.70
C TYR A 37 -3.79 1.46 12.64
N GLY A 38 -4.40 2.53 12.11
CA GLY A 38 -5.40 3.37 12.81
C GLY A 38 -6.85 2.86 12.65
N LYS A 39 -7.79 3.61 13.22
CA LYS A 39 -9.23 3.31 13.24
C LYS A 39 -9.81 3.09 11.86
N ALA A 40 -10.80 2.21 11.75
CA ALA A 40 -11.51 1.91 10.50
C ALA A 40 -10.67 1.31 9.35
N ASN A 41 -9.36 1.11 9.49
CA ASN A 41 -8.58 0.28 8.57
C ASN A 41 -8.82 -1.20 8.89
N TYR A 42 -8.53 -2.12 7.96
CA TYR A 42 -8.58 -3.57 8.15
C TYR A 42 -7.49 -4.07 9.14
N CYS A 43 -7.67 -3.75 10.42
CA CYS A 43 -6.82 -4.13 11.54
C CYS A 43 -7.67 -4.31 12.81
N ASP A 44 -7.05 -4.55 13.98
CA ASP A 44 -7.78 -4.71 15.26
C ASP A 44 -8.60 -3.47 15.64
N ARG A 45 -8.23 -2.29 15.12
CA ARG A 45 -8.96 -1.03 15.32
C ARG A 45 -10.09 -0.80 14.30
N ARG A 46 -10.42 -1.78 13.45
CA ARG A 46 -11.42 -1.64 12.39
C ARG A 46 -12.79 -1.19 12.91
N SER A 47 -13.20 -1.71 14.07
CA SER A 47 -14.52 -1.45 14.65
C SER A 47 -14.65 -0.07 15.31
N ASP A 48 -13.57 0.72 15.38
CA ASP A 48 -13.63 2.10 15.84
C ASP A 48 -14.05 3.00 14.67
N THR A 49 -15.28 3.53 14.73
CA THR A 49 -16.03 4.02 13.57
C THR A 49 -15.89 5.52 13.30
N SER A 50 -14.96 6.22 13.97
CA SER A 50 -14.66 7.62 13.63
C SER A 50 -13.90 7.71 12.31
N GLN A 51 -14.58 7.46 11.19
CA GLN A 51 -13.99 7.48 9.85
C GLN A 51 -13.64 8.91 9.42
N GLY A 52 -12.57 9.02 8.62
CA GLY A 52 -12.21 10.25 7.89
C GLY A 52 -11.68 11.41 8.73
N LYS A 53 -11.29 11.15 9.99
CA LYS A 53 -10.56 12.13 10.81
C LYS A 53 -9.15 11.62 11.08
N PRO A 54 -8.15 12.52 11.09
CA PRO A 54 -6.85 12.22 11.66
C PRO A 54 -6.97 11.65 13.06
N GLU A 55 -6.10 10.70 13.37
CA GLU A 55 -5.94 10.23 14.74
C GLU A 55 -5.42 11.39 15.58
N THR A 56 -6.12 11.58 16.70
CA THR A 56 -5.78 12.60 17.70
C THR A 56 -5.11 11.98 18.92
N ASP A 57 -5.06 10.66 19.00
CA ASP A 57 -4.32 9.92 20.03
C ASP A 57 -2.82 10.28 19.90
N GLU A 58 -2.16 10.54 21.03
CA GLU A 58 -0.71 10.78 21.06
C GLU A 58 0.08 9.57 20.53
N ILE A 59 -0.47 8.36 20.74
CA ILE A 59 0.09 7.10 20.26
C ILE A 59 -1.01 6.26 19.61
N VAL A 60 -0.79 5.90 18.35
CA VAL A 60 -1.68 5.01 17.57
C VAL A 60 -0.98 3.67 17.40
N ALA A 61 -1.59 2.60 17.91
CA ALA A 61 -1.03 1.25 17.85
C ALA A 61 -2.12 0.20 17.58
N SER A 62 -1.75 -0.86 16.87
CA SER A 62 -2.56 -2.06 16.59
C SER A 62 -1.63 -3.27 16.48
N ALA A 63 -2.10 -4.48 16.79
CA ALA A 63 -1.28 -5.69 16.66
C ALA A 63 -1.02 -6.09 15.20
N ASN A 64 -1.84 -5.54 14.28
CA ASN A 64 -1.78 -5.81 12.86
C ASN A 64 -2.13 -4.55 12.04
N ALA A 65 -1.89 -4.61 10.73
CA ALA A 65 -2.09 -3.51 9.80
C ALA A 65 -2.83 -3.93 8.52
N GLU A 66 -3.46 -2.96 7.88
CA GLU A 66 -3.89 -3.01 6.49
C GLU A 66 -2.74 -2.56 5.58
N CYS A 67 -2.52 -3.27 4.48
CA CYS A 67 -1.46 -2.98 3.53
C CYS A 67 -1.95 -2.92 2.09
N ALA A 68 -1.30 -2.06 1.30
CA ALA A 68 -1.45 -2.01 -0.15
C ALA A 68 -0.15 -1.51 -0.80
N ALA A 69 -0.01 -1.73 -2.11
CA ALA A 69 1.10 -1.19 -2.88
C ALA A 69 0.64 -0.74 -4.27
N TRP A 70 1.34 0.25 -4.84
CA TRP A 70 1.11 0.73 -6.21
C TRP A 70 2.41 1.26 -6.82
N ASP A 71 2.47 1.31 -8.15
CA ASP A 71 3.63 1.79 -8.89
C ASP A 71 3.64 3.32 -9.09
N SER A 72 4.62 3.85 -9.82
CA SER A 72 4.78 5.28 -10.13
C SER A 72 3.59 5.87 -10.90
N THR A 73 2.89 5.06 -11.69
CA THR A 73 1.70 5.47 -12.44
C THR A 73 0.44 5.50 -11.56
N GLY A 74 0.50 4.83 -10.42
CA GLY A 74 -0.61 4.64 -9.49
C GLY A 74 -1.43 3.40 -9.78
N GLU A 75 -0.90 2.45 -10.56
CA GLU A 75 -1.49 1.14 -10.73
C GLU A 75 -1.27 0.29 -9.48
N TRP A 76 -2.35 -0.28 -8.96
CA TRP A 76 -2.35 -1.01 -7.70
C TRP A 76 -1.89 -2.45 -7.91
N MET A 77 -1.01 -2.91 -7.02
CA MET A 77 -0.61 -4.31 -6.93
C MET A 77 -1.82 -5.17 -6.57
N HIS A 78 -1.98 -6.29 -7.26
CA HIS A 78 -2.89 -7.34 -6.85
C HIS A 78 -2.23 -8.16 -5.72
N MET A 79 -2.94 -8.29 -4.60
CA MET A 79 -2.43 -8.76 -3.31
C MET A 79 -3.01 -10.13 -2.92
N SER A 80 -3.68 -10.82 -3.84
CA SER A 80 -4.30 -12.13 -3.60
C SER A 80 -3.80 -13.16 -4.60
N ASP A 81 -3.60 -14.38 -4.10
CA ASP A 81 -3.24 -15.52 -4.94
C ASP A 81 -4.51 -16.25 -5.45
N CYS A 82 -5.67 -15.62 -5.37
CA CYS A 82 -6.90 -16.17 -5.92
C CYS A 82 -6.81 -16.11 -7.46
N ASP A 83 -6.65 -17.28 -8.07
CA ASP A 83 -6.69 -17.48 -9.54
C ASP A 83 -8.06 -17.16 -10.16
N ASP A 84 -9.02 -16.66 -9.36
CA ASP A 84 -10.26 -16.11 -9.88
C ASP A 84 -9.99 -14.69 -10.38
N GLU A 85 -9.94 -14.54 -11.71
CA GLU A 85 -9.77 -13.25 -12.39
C GLU A 85 -10.80 -12.19 -11.96
N TRP A 86 -11.92 -12.59 -11.35
CA TRP A 86 -12.93 -11.67 -10.83
C TRP A 86 -12.63 -11.16 -9.40
N VAL A 87 -11.65 -11.73 -8.72
CA VAL A 87 -11.26 -11.38 -7.35
C VAL A 87 -10.02 -10.49 -7.39
N ASN A 88 -10.22 -9.19 -7.56
CA ASN A 88 -9.16 -8.19 -7.49
C ASN A 88 -9.00 -7.67 -6.05
N ILE A 89 -8.07 -8.23 -5.28
CA ILE A 89 -7.78 -7.76 -3.92
C ILE A 89 -6.57 -6.84 -3.98
N GLN A 90 -6.79 -5.53 -3.91
CA GLN A 90 -5.72 -4.52 -3.93
C GLN A 90 -5.26 -4.10 -2.53
N VAL A 91 -5.96 -4.58 -1.50
CA VAL A 91 -5.73 -4.24 -0.09
C VAL A 91 -5.84 -5.51 0.74
N ILE A 92 -4.84 -5.78 1.59
CA ILE A 92 -4.84 -6.91 2.51
C ILE A 92 -4.88 -6.42 3.96
N GLY A 93 -5.84 -6.92 4.73
CA GLY A 93 -6.00 -6.58 6.14
C GLY A 93 -5.28 -7.53 7.10
N TRP A 94 -5.22 -7.15 8.37
CA TRP A 94 -4.75 -7.94 9.51
C TRP A 94 -3.36 -8.56 9.33
N GLN A 95 -2.46 -7.84 8.66
CA GLN A 95 -1.08 -8.26 8.48
C GLN A 95 -0.27 -8.08 9.76
N THR A 96 0.43 -9.12 10.21
CA THR A 96 1.38 -9.03 11.32
C THR A 96 2.59 -8.17 10.94
N PRO A 97 3.38 -7.66 11.91
CA PRO A 97 4.61 -6.92 11.61
C PRO A 97 5.58 -7.68 10.69
N ASP A 98 5.69 -9.00 10.82
CA ASP A 98 6.55 -9.82 9.97
C ASP A 98 6.05 -9.87 8.52
N GLN A 99 4.72 -9.94 8.32
CA GLN A 99 4.10 -9.89 6.98
C GLN A 99 4.26 -8.50 6.35
N VAL A 100 4.11 -7.44 7.14
CA VAL A 100 4.38 -6.06 6.69
C VAL A 100 5.84 -5.92 6.25
N ALA A 101 6.79 -6.42 7.04
CA ALA A 101 8.22 -6.38 6.70
C ALA A 101 8.52 -7.18 5.42
N ALA A 102 7.89 -8.34 5.23
CA ALA A 102 8.02 -9.14 4.01
C ALA A 102 7.48 -8.41 2.78
N LEU A 103 6.31 -7.75 2.89
CA LEU A 103 5.74 -6.93 1.81
C LEU A 103 6.67 -5.77 1.45
N ILE A 104 7.11 -5.01 2.45
CA ILE A 104 8.05 -3.89 2.27
C ILE A 104 9.31 -4.36 1.54
N THR A 105 9.92 -5.46 1.99
CA THR A 105 11.14 -6.03 1.40
C THR A 105 10.90 -6.42 -0.05
N ARG A 106 9.76 -7.04 -0.34
CA ARG A 106 9.39 -7.46 -1.70
C ARG A 106 9.20 -6.26 -2.62
N VAL A 107 8.42 -5.27 -2.22
CA VAL A 107 8.11 -4.10 -3.08
C VAL A 107 9.36 -3.25 -3.32
N ALA A 108 10.23 -3.12 -2.31
CA ALA A 108 11.52 -2.45 -2.46
C ALA A 108 12.45 -3.13 -3.49
N ALA A 109 12.26 -4.43 -3.73
CA ALA A 109 13.06 -5.22 -4.65
C ALA A 109 12.47 -5.31 -6.07
N PHE A 110 11.29 -4.72 -6.33
CA PHE A 110 10.73 -4.68 -7.68
C PHE A 110 11.65 -3.91 -8.64
N PRO A 111 11.65 -4.24 -9.94
CA PRO A 111 12.35 -3.46 -10.94
C PRO A 111 11.97 -1.98 -10.85
N VAL A 112 12.93 -1.10 -11.08
CA VAL A 112 12.67 0.34 -11.23
C VAL A 112 11.58 0.51 -12.28
N GLY A 113 10.52 1.25 -11.95
CA GLY A 113 9.43 1.57 -12.85
C GLY A 113 9.97 2.00 -14.20
N SER A 114 9.90 1.10 -15.18
CA SER A 114 10.15 1.41 -16.57
C SER A 114 8.98 2.27 -17.05
N ASP A 115 9.06 3.57 -16.79
CA ASP A 115 8.13 4.55 -17.36
C ASP A 115 8.39 4.63 -18.87
N VAL A 116 7.70 3.80 -19.66
CA VAL A 116 6.96 4.16 -20.89
C VAL A 116 6.06 2.97 -21.22
N LEU A 117 4.76 3.22 -21.29
CA LEU A 117 3.81 2.38 -22.01
C LEU A 117 4.30 2.21 -23.46
N ASP A 118 5.02 1.14 -23.78
CA ASP A 118 4.99 0.63 -25.15
C ASP A 118 3.78 -0.29 -25.22
N ALA A 119 2.77 0.14 -25.96
CA ALA A 119 1.49 -0.53 -26.09
C ALA A 119 1.70 -1.90 -26.78
N GLY A 120 2.02 -2.93 -26.01
CA GLY A 120 2.22 -4.27 -26.58
C GLY A 120 2.81 -5.34 -25.67
N GLU A 121 3.41 -5.03 -24.53
CA GLU A 121 4.09 -6.06 -23.71
C GLU A 121 3.31 -6.44 -22.46
N THR A 122 2.84 -7.69 -22.43
CA THR A 122 2.35 -8.36 -21.22
C THR A 122 3.54 -8.76 -20.33
N ARG A 123 3.59 -8.18 -19.12
CA ARG A 123 4.61 -8.53 -18.11
C ARG A 123 4.38 -9.94 -17.55
N THR A 124 5.26 -10.87 -17.91
CA THR A 124 5.30 -12.25 -17.42
C THR A 124 6.30 -12.45 -16.27
N ASP A 125 6.92 -11.37 -15.82
CA ASP A 125 8.03 -11.34 -14.87
C ASP A 125 7.61 -11.03 -13.42
N ILE A 126 6.31 -10.99 -13.12
CA ILE A 126 5.79 -10.86 -11.76
C ILE A 126 5.62 -12.26 -11.15
N PRO A 127 6.52 -12.72 -10.25
CA PRO A 127 6.32 -14.00 -9.56
C PRO A 127 5.11 -13.90 -8.62
N VAL A 128 4.14 -14.80 -8.82
CA VAL A 128 2.96 -14.98 -7.97
C VAL A 128 3.42 -15.29 -6.53
N TYR A 129 2.91 -14.53 -5.53
CA TYR A 129 3.14 -14.90 -4.13
C TYR A 129 2.48 -16.26 -3.89
N LYS A 130 3.04 -17.07 -3.00
CA LYS A 130 2.35 -18.26 -2.52
C LYS A 130 2.45 -18.18 -1.02
N GLY A 131 1.48 -17.50 -0.40
CA GLY A 131 1.35 -17.49 1.05
C GLY A 131 1.35 -18.92 1.59
N LYS A 132 2.14 -19.18 2.63
CA LYS A 132 2.06 -20.43 3.40
C LYS A 132 0.96 -20.33 4.44
#